data_AF-A0A6C0FV14-F1
#
_entry.id   AF-A0A6C0FV14-F1
#
_cell.length_a   1.000
_cell.length_b   1.000
_cell.length_c   1.000
_cell.angle_alpha   90.00
_cell.angle_beta   90.00
_cell.angle_gamma   90.00
#
_symmetry.space_group_name_H-M   'P 1'
#
loop_
_entity.id
_entity.type
_entity.pdbx_description
1 polymer ?
#
loop_
_entity_poly.entity_id
_entity_poly.type
_entity_poly.pdbx_seq_one_letter_code
_entity_poly.pdbx_strand_id
1 'polypeptide(L)'
;MRKRDSGTQAIFEAQLSRMVITGTKKQAIHKAAYELNRSNLPLDWLILESEQGESREFRVNQVEQLEWHDAEFTDACHQFKVVGRIVLSISPRQTAFDHEELEQAVYRLPRSSVYDKPVIVLSEGTNHYFLTVLQQNLIWKSTLNNVVNPLSKLA
;
A
#
# COMPACT_ATOMS: atom_id res chain seq x y z
N MET A 1 7.63 -26.24 -18.14
CA MET A 1 7.78 -26.32 -16.66
C MET A 1 7.16 -25.07 -16.05
N ARG A 2 6.07 -25.20 -15.29
CA ARG A 2 5.44 -24.06 -14.59
C ARG A 2 6.28 -23.74 -13.35
N LYS A 3 6.96 -22.59 -13.34
CA LYS A 3 7.55 -22.06 -12.09
C LYS A 3 6.38 -21.80 -11.14
N ARG A 4 6.33 -22.53 -10.02
CA ARG A 4 5.42 -22.17 -8.93
C ARG A 4 6.04 -20.93 -8.29
N ASP A 5 5.49 -19.76 -8.59
CA ASP A 5 5.72 -18.54 -7.81
C ASP A 5 4.98 -18.70 -6.47
N SER A 6 5.46 -19.61 -5.62
CA SER A 6 5.09 -19.67 -4.20
C SER A 6 5.93 -18.65 -3.44
N GLY A 7 5.88 -17.40 -3.90
CA GLY A 7 6.50 -16.27 -3.21
C GLY A 7 5.52 -15.76 -2.15
N THR A 8 6.02 -15.53 -0.94
CA THR A 8 5.28 -14.88 0.13
C THR A 8 4.63 -13.59 -0.37
N GLN A 9 3.33 -13.42 -0.12
CA GLN A 9 2.57 -12.22 -0.48
C GLN A 9 1.92 -11.61 0.75
N ALA A 10 1.69 -10.31 0.71
CA ALA A 10 0.94 -9.58 1.71
C ALA A 10 -0.07 -8.63 1.05
N ILE A 11 -1.10 -8.27 1.82
CA ILE A 11 -1.99 -7.16 1.52
C ILE A 11 -1.57 -6.00 2.41
N PHE A 12 -1.15 -4.91 1.78
CA PHE A 12 -0.92 -3.63 2.44
C PHE A 12 -2.15 -2.75 2.26
N GLU A 13 -2.67 -2.24 3.35
CA GLU A 13 -3.79 -1.32 3.37
C GLU A 13 -3.37 -0.02 4.05
N ALA A 14 -3.75 1.12 3.47
CA ALA A 14 -3.56 2.41 4.11
C ALA A 14 -4.75 3.35 3.90
N GLN A 15 -5.08 4.07 4.97
CA GLN A 15 -5.93 5.27 4.92
C GLN A 15 -5.03 6.46 4.61
N LEU A 16 -5.38 7.21 3.56
CA LEU A 16 -4.56 8.26 3.00
C LEU A 16 -5.30 9.60 3.03
N SER A 17 -4.54 10.69 3.05
CA SER A 17 -5.06 11.99 2.68
C SER A 17 -4.14 12.75 1.75
N ARG A 18 -4.71 13.54 0.85
CA ARG A 18 -3.99 14.47 -0.03
C ARG A 18 -4.66 15.84 -0.06
N MET A 19 -3.87 16.87 -0.30
CA MET A 19 -4.38 18.23 -0.47
C MET A 19 -4.73 18.47 -1.95
N VAL A 20 -5.86 19.11 -2.20
CA VAL A 20 -6.27 19.55 -3.53
C VAL A 20 -6.87 20.95 -3.46
N ILE A 21 -6.67 21.74 -4.52
CA ILE A 21 -7.24 23.08 -4.62
C ILE A 21 -8.48 23.00 -5.52
N THR A 22 -9.65 23.29 -4.95
CA THR A 22 -10.95 23.29 -5.66
C THR A 22 -11.96 24.23 -4.99
N GLY A 23 -13.10 24.48 -5.64
CA GLY A 23 -14.15 25.33 -5.09
C GLY A 23 -15.11 24.63 -4.12
N THR A 24 -15.23 23.29 -4.16
CA THR A 24 -16.21 22.54 -3.37
C THR A 24 -15.70 21.16 -2.96
N LYS A 25 -16.25 20.61 -1.87
CA LYS A 25 -15.98 19.25 -1.40
C LYS A 25 -16.17 18.19 -2.49
N LYS A 26 -17.27 18.28 -3.25
CA LYS A 26 -17.56 17.35 -4.35
C LYS A 26 -16.49 17.43 -5.46
N GLN A 27 -16.11 18.64 -5.87
CA GLN A 27 -15.05 18.84 -6.84
C GLN A 27 -13.70 18.32 -6.34
N ALA A 28 -13.39 18.48 -5.05
CA ALA A 28 -12.16 17.97 -4.44
C ALA A 28 -12.04 16.45 -4.60
N ILE A 29 -13.09 15.70 -4.27
CA ILE A 29 -13.12 14.24 -4.40
C ILE A 29 -13.00 13.83 -5.87
N HIS A 30 -13.77 14.45 -6.78
CA HIS A 30 -13.70 14.15 -8.20
C HIS A 30 -12.31 14.45 -8.80
N LYS A 31 -11.70 15.56 -8.42
CA LYS A 31 -10.35 15.93 -8.86
C LYS A 31 -9.32 14.92 -8.37
N ALA A 32 -9.39 14.54 -7.09
CA ALA A 32 -8.49 13.54 -6.52
C ALA A 32 -8.59 12.19 -7.25
N ALA A 33 -9.82 11.72 -7.51
CA ALA A 33 -10.07 10.47 -8.23
C ALA A 33 -9.69 10.52 -9.71
N TYR A 34 -9.89 11.67 -10.37
CA TYR A 34 -9.49 11.84 -11.76
C TYR A 34 -7.96 11.80 -11.91
N GLU A 35 -7.25 12.53 -11.04
CA GLU A 35 -5.78 12.64 -11.12
C GLU A 35 -5.06 11.38 -10.64
N LEU A 36 -5.57 10.73 -9.59
CA LEU A 36 -4.94 9.56 -9.02
C LEU A 36 -5.99 8.51 -8.61
N ASN A 37 -6.00 7.42 -9.35
CA ASN A 37 -6.89 6.27 -9.16
C ASN A 37 -6.12 4.97 -9.39
N ARG A 38 -6.84 3.85 -9.23
CA ARG A 38 -6.28 2.51 -9.38
C ARG A 38 -5.53 2.30 -10.71
N SER A 39 -6.02 2.88 -11.80
CA SER A 39 -5.50 2.62 -13.16
C SER A 39 -4.26 3.43 -13.52
N ASN A 40 -3.95 4.49 -12.78
CA ASN A 40 -2.84 5.39 -13.07
C ASN A 40 -1.93 5.65 -11.85
N LEU A 41 -1.95 4.78 -10.84
CA LEU A 41 -1.07 4.88 -9.68
C LEU A 41 0.38 4.52 -10.08
N PRO A 42 1.34 5.46 -10.06
CA PRO A 42 2.72 5.18 -10.45
C PRO A 42 3.52 4.69 -9.22
N LEU A 43 3.18 3.49 -8.74
CA LEU A 43 3.80 2.90 -7.55
C LEU A 43 4.20 1.44 -7.80
N ASP A 44 5.48 1.22 -8.07
CA ASP A 44 6.03 -0.11 -8.33
C ASP A 44 6.61 -0.78 -7.07
N TRP A 45 7.13 0.03 -6.15
CA TRP A 45 7.85 -0.43 -4.97
C TRP A 45 7.50 0.39 -3.73
N LEU A 46 7.52 -0.28 -2.58
CA LEU A 46 7.38 0.32 -1.26
C LEU A 46 8.58 -0.06 -0.40
N ILE A 47 9.01 0.86 0.45
CA ILE A 47 9.99 0.58 1.50
C ILE A 47 9.22 0.62 2.82
N LEU A 48 9.21 -0.51 3.54
CA LEU A 48 8.58 -0.62 4.84
C LEU A 48 9.63 -0.97 5.89
N GLU A 49 9.44 -0.52 7.11
CA GLU A 49 10.30 -0.78 8.26
C GLU A 49 9.66 -1.78 9.22
N SER A 50 10.46 -2.73 9.72
CA SER A 50 10.06 -3.62 10.80
C SER A 50 9.99 -2.87 12.14
N GLU A 51 9.46 -3.52 13.17
CA GLU A 51 9.47 -2.99 14.53
C GLU A 51 10.90 -2.80 15.10
N GLN A 52 11.90 -3.51 14.57
CA GLN A 52 13.31 -3.30 14.91
C GLN A 52 13.97 -2.15 14.14
N GLY A 53 13.24 -1.50 13.22
CA GLY A 53 13.75 -0.42 12.37
C GLY A 53 14.47 -0.91 11.10
N GLU A 54 14.35 -2.19 10.75
CA GLU A 54 14.95 -2.72 9.53
C GLU A 54 14.08 -2.40 8.31
N SER A 55 14.62 -1.63 7.37
CA SER A 55 13.93 -1.30 6.12
C SER A 55 14.01 -2.47 5.13
N ARG A 56 12.90 -2.79 4.49
CA ARG A 56 12.81 -3.78 3.43
C ARG A 56 11.97 -3.28 2.26
N GLU A 57 12.38 -3.67 1.06
CA GLU A 57 11.68 -3.35 -0.18
C GLU A 57 10.59 -4.38 -0.47
N PHE A 58 9.43 -3.89 -0.88
CA PHE A 58 8.27 -4.66 -1.28
C PHE A 58 7.84 -4.23 -2.68
N ARG A 59 7.72 -5.20 -3.58
CA ARG A 59 7.16 -4.97 -4.91
C ARG A 59 5.66 -4.85 -4.81
N VAL A 60 5.09 -3.83 -5.44
CA VAL A 60 3.64 -3.75 -5.68
C VAL A 60 3.31 -4.64 -6.86
N ASN A 61 2.62 -5.74 -6.58
CA ASN A 61 2.19 -6.69 -7.61
C ASN A 61 0.90 -6.23 -8.28
N GLN A 62 -0.01 -5.67 -7.47
CA GLN A 62 -1.32 -5.23 -7.93
C GLN A 62 -1.88 -4.15 -7.01
N VAL A 63 -2.50 -3.14 -7.60
CA VAL A 63 -3.38 -2.20 -6.89
C VAL A 63 -4.77 -2.82 -6.85
N GLU A 64 -5.25 -3.21 -5.67
CA GLU A 64 -6.57 -3.81 -5.49
C GLU A 64 -7.66 -2.74 -5.39
N GLN A 65 -7.36 -1.66 -4.65
CA GLN A 65 -8.28 -0.54 -4.45
C GLN A 65 -7.51 0.77 -4.32
N LEU A 66 -8.05 1.83 -4.92
CA LEU A 66 -7.69 3.21 -4.60
C LEU A 66 -8.93 4.07 -4.80
N GLU A 67 -9.51 4.53 -3.70
CA GLU A 67 -10.78 5.27 -3.71
C GLU A 67 -10.71 6.47 -2.77
N TRP A 68 -11.28 7.59 -3.23
CA TRP A 68 -11.43 8.82 -2.46
C TRP A 68 -12.89 8.95 -2.07
N HIS A 69 -13.17 9.08 -0.78
CA HIS A 69 -14.53 8.98 -0.26
C HIS A 69 -14.96 10.22 0.54
N ASP A 70 -14.03 11.02 1.02
CA ASP A 70 -14.37 12.20 1.81
C ASP A 70 -13.43 13.37 1.53
N ALA A 71 -13.87 14.58 1.87
CA ALA A 71 -13.02 15.77 1.84
C ALA A 71 -13.43 16.77 2.93
N GLU A 72 -12.41 17.34 3.56
CA GLU A 72 -12.51 18.33 4.63
C GLU A 72 -11.98 19.66 4.12
N PHE A 73 -12.67 20.75 4.44
CA PHE A 73 -12.12 22.09 4.21
C PHE A 73 -10.94 22.31 5.14
N THR A 74 -9.90 22.97 4.65
CA THR A 74 -8.77 23.38 5.48
C THR A 74 -8.81 24.88 5.71
N ASP A 75 -8.12 25.38 6.73
CA ASP A 75 -8.15 26.82 7.06
C ASP A 75 -7.58 27.71 5.93
N ALA A 76 -6.95 27.11 4.90
CA ALA A 76 -6.51 27.78 3.69
C ALA A 76 -7.63 27.84 2.63
N CYS A 77 -7.90 29.04 2.11
CA CYS A 77 -8.92 29.26 1.07
C CYS A 77 -8.80 28.28 -0.10
N HIS A 78 -9.93 27.67 -0.47
CA HIS A 78 -10.07 26.75 -1.61
C HIS A 78 -9.19 25.49 -1.55
N GLN A 79 -8.63 25.16 -0.39
CA GLN A 79 -7.85 23.96 -0.21
C GLN A 79 -8.63 22.94 0.61
N PHE A 80 -8.71 21.73 0.07
CA PHE A 80 -9.41 20.61 0.67
C PHE A 80 -8.43 19.48 0.96
N LYS A 81 -8.57 18.86 2.13
CA LYS A 81 -7.93 17.60 2.47
C LYS A 81 -8.87 16.48 2.06
N VAL A 82 -8.54 15.76 1.00
CA VAL A 82 -9.31 14.61 0.51
C VAL A 82 -8.79 13.35 1.18
N VAL A 83 -9.70 12.54 1.70
CA VAL A 83 -9.40 11.27 2.39
C VAL A 83 -9.81 10.11 1.49
N GLY A 84 -8.96 9.09 1.47
CA GLY A 84 -9.18 7.89 0.68
C GLY A 84 -8.50 6.67 1.28
N ARG A 85 -8.70 5.54 0.62
CA ARG A 85 -8.13 4.24 1.01
C ARG A 85 -7.38 3.64 -0.17
N ILE A 86 -6.22 3.08 0.10
CA ILE A 86 -5.46 2.26 -0.83
C ILE A 86 -5.31 0.83 -0.30
N VAL A 87 -5.44 -0.15 -1.19
CA VAL A 87 -5.18 -1.56 -0.90
C VAL A 87 -4.28 -2.11 -2.00
N LEU A 88 -3.14 -2.67 -1.60
CA LEU A 88 -2.09 -3.16 -2.48
C LEU A 88 -1.79 -4.62 -2.17
N SER A 89 -1.66 -5.45 -3.20
CA SER A 89 -1.03 -6.76 -3.09
C SER A 89 0.46 -6.58 -3.31
N ILE A 90 1.27 -6.93 -2.32
CA ILE A 90 2.72 -6.71 -2.32
C ILE A 90 3.48 -8.01 -2.03
N SER A 91 4.74 -8.08 -2.44
CA SER A 91 5.65 -9.18 -2.09
C SER A 91 7.02 -8.61 -1.71
N PRO A 92 7.69 -9.18 -0.70
CA PRO A 92 9.04 -8.76 -0.35
C PRO A 92 9.99 -9.02 -1.52
N ARG A 93 10.97 -8.14 -1.70
CA ARG A 93 12.10 -8.41 -2.58
C ARG A 93 12.88 -9.59 -2.01
N GLN A 94 12.78 -10.76 -2.64
CA GLN A 94 13.53 -11.93 -2.20
C GLN A 94 15.03 -11.68 -2.35
N THR A 95 15.77 -11.80 -1.25
CA THR A 95 17.22 -11.95 -1.28
C THR A 95 17.60 -13.42 -1.04
N ALA A 96 18.80 -13.83 -1.43
CA ALA A 96 19.26 -15.22 -1.36
C ALA A 96 19.33 -15.80 0.07
N PHE A 97 19.10 -14.98 1.10
CA PHE A 97 19.22 -15.33 2.52
C PHE A 97 17.89 -15.23 3.29
N ASP A 98 16.79 -14.90 2.62
CA ASP A 98 15.51 -14.67 3.29
C ASP A 98 14.73 -15.98 3.44
N HIS A 99 15.03 -16.72 4.51
CA HIS A 99 14.30 -17.94 4.87
C HIS A 99 13.41 -17.70 6.10
N GLU A 100 12.09 -17.79 5.86
CA GLU A 100 11.01 -18.10 6.82
C GLU A 100 10.54 -17.03 7.83
N GLU A 101 11.37 -16.10 8.32
CA GLU A 101 10.92 -15.14 9.37
C GLU A 101 10.04 -13.97 8.87
N LEU A 102 9.92 -13.84 7.55
CA LEU A 102 9.24 -12.71 6.91
C LEU A 102 7.73 -12.68 7.18
N GLU A 103 7.10 -13.85 7.27
CA GLU A 103 5.64 -14.00 7.32
C GLU A 103 5.01 -13.61 8.66
N GLN A 104 5.83 -13.31 9.68
CA GLN A 104 5.35 -12.94 11.02
C GLN A 104 5.74 -11.51 11.43
N ALA A 105 6.66 -10.87 10.73
CA ALA A 105 7.08 -9.52 11.05
C ALA A 105 6.02 -8.49 10.65
N VAL A 106 5.79 -7.53 11.54
CA VAL A 106 4.95 -6.35 11.29
C VAL A 106 5.81 -5.30 10.61
N TYR A 107 5.43 -4.91 9.39
CA TYR A 107 6.08 -3.84 8.66
C TYR A 107 5.16 -2.63 8.50
N ARG A 108 5.73 -1.43 8.56
CA ARG A 108 5.02 -0.16 8.45
C ARG A 108 5.82 0.82 7.60
N LEU A 109 5.14 1.75 6.94
CA LEU A 109 5.82 2.86 6.28
C LEU A 109 6.62 3.69 7.29
N PRO A 110 7.86 4.09 6.95
CA PRO A 110 8.68 4.95 7.80
C PRO A 110 8.00 6.29 8.03
N ARG A 111 8.20 6.88 9.22
CA ARG A 111 7.75 8.25 9.48
C ARG A 111 8.55 9.24 8.63
N SER A 112 7.91 10.32 8.20
CA SER A 112 8.63 11.41 7.54
C SER A 112 9.56 12.12 8.53
N SER A 113 10.72 12.56 8.06
CA SER A 113 11.65 13.37 8.86
C SER A 113 11.13 14.78 9.14
N VAL A 114 10.18 15.25 8.33
CA VAL A 114 9.64 16.62 8.38
C VAL A 114 8.27 16.67 9.06
N TYR A 115 7.56 15.53 9.10
CA TYR A 115 6.20 15.44 9.62
C TYR A 115 6.00 14.11 10.36
N ASP A 116 5.34 14.12 11.51
CA ASP A 116 5.19 12.93 12.37
C ASP A 116 4.25 11.84 11.80
N LYS A 117 4.00 11.86 10.49
CA LYS A 117 3.24 10.83 9.78
C LYS A 117 4.03 10.35 8.55
N PRO A 118 3.89 9.08 8.16
CA PRO A 118 4.43 8.60 6.90
C PRO A 118 3.81 9.35 5.71
N VAL A 119 4.61 9.56 4.68
CA VAL A 119 4.17 10.18 3.42
C VAL A 119 4.63 9.30 2.26
N ILE A 120 3.70 8.87 1.42
CA ILE A 120 4.02 8.26 0.13
C ILE A 120 4.13 9.39 -0.89
N VAL A 121 5.28 9.47 -1.56
CA VAL A 121 5.52 10.42 -2.64
C VAL A 121 5.47 9.66 -3.96
N LEU A 122 4.49 9.97 -4.78
CA LEU A 122 4.33 9.40 -6.11
C LEU A 122 4.76 10.43 -7.14
N SER A 123 5.62 10.06 -8.08
CA SER A 123 6.15 10.97 -9.09
C SER A 123 5.94 10.40 -10.48
N GLU A 124 5.30 11.17 -11.36
CA GLU A 124 5.13 10.86 -12.78
C GLU A 124 5.51 12.09 -13.60
N GLY A 125 6.71 12.06 -14.18
CA GLY A 125 7.29 13.24 -14.85
C GLY A 125 7.44 14.41 -13.86
N THR A 126 6.76 15.52 -14.14
CA THR A 126 6.75 16.72 -13.27
C THR A 126 5.62 16.73 -12.24
N ASN A 127 4.74 15.73 -12.27
CA ASN A 127 3.61 15.64 -11.35
C ASN A 127 4.03 14.86 -10.11
N HIS A 128 3.82 15.47 -8.95
CA HIS A 128 4.09 14.86 -7.64
C HIS A 128 2.82 14.80 -6.81
N TYR A 129 2.48 13.61 -6.32
CA TYR A 129 1.39 13.40 -5.37
C TYR A 129 1.97 13.06 -4.00
N PHE A 130 1.65 13.90 -3.02
CA PHE A 130 2.03 13.68 -1.62
C PHE A 130 0.84 13.11 -0.87
N LEU A 131 0.93 11.83 -0.50
CA LEU A 131 -0.13 11.12 0.19
C LEU A 131 0.28 10.90 1.64
N THR A 132 -0.35 11.61 2.56
CA THR A 132 -0.14 11.41 4.00
C THR A 132 -0.86 10.15 4.43
N VAL A 133 -0.14 9.24 5.09
CA VAL A 133 -0.72 8.02 5.64
C VAL A 133 -1.28 8.29 7.03
N LEU A 134 -2.59 8.12 7.18
CA LEU A 134 -3.32 8.33 8.43
C LEU A 134 -3.32 7.07 9.30
N GLN A 135 -3.51 5.92 8.66
CA GLN A 135 -3.51 4.59 9.27
C GLN A 135 -3.00 3.59 8.25
N GLN A 136 -2.43 2.49 8.71
CA GLN A 136 -1.93 1.42 7.84
C GLN A 136 -2.02 0.06 8.51
N ASN A 137 -2.09 -0.98 7.70
CA ASN A 137 -2.07 -2.36 8.12
C ASN A 137 -1.38 -3.23 7.06
N LEU A 138 -0.76 -4.32 7.50
CA LEU A 138 -0.15 -5.33 6.63
C LEU A 138 -0.64 -6.71 7.04
N ILE A 139 -1.17 -7.47 6.09
CA ILE A 139 -1.71 -8.81 6.31
C ILE A 139 -0.99 -9.79 5.38
N TRP A 140 -0.24 -10.72 5.94
CA TRP A 140 0.41 -11.79 5.18
C TRP A 140 -0.61 -12.80 4.66
N LYS A 141 -0.51 -13.17 3.38
CA LYS A 141 -1.27 -14.27 2.80
C LYS A 141 -0.53 -15.55 3.14
N SER A 142 -0.88 -16.20 4.26
CA SER A 142 -0.29 -17.51 4.58
C SER A 142 -0.61 -18.49 3.46
N THR A 143 0.41 -19.16 2.92
CA THR A 143 0.21 -20.32 2.05
C THR A 143 -0.45 -21.43 2.86
N LEU A 144 -1.78 -21.50 2.83
CA LEU A 144 -2.50 -22.72 3.18
C LEU A 144 -2.13 -23.77 2.13
N ASN A 145 -1.00 -24.44 2.34
CA ASN A 145 -0.74 -25.70 1.68
C ASN A 145 -1.88 -26.63 2.07
N ASN A 146 -2.74 -26.95 1.11
CA ASN A 146 -3.69 -28.03 1.20
C ASN A 146 -2.94 -29.28 1.66
N VAL A 147 -3.05 -29.64 2.94
CA VAL A 147 -2.88 -31.03 3.37
C VAL A 147 -4.14 -31.74 2.89
N VAL A 148 -4.23 -31.96 1.58
CA VAL A 148 -5.04 -33.08 1.08
C VAL A 148 -4.31 -34.29 1.62
N ASN A 149 -4.85 -34.91 2.66
CA ASN A 149 -4.53 -36.29 2.98
C ASN A 149 -5.24 -37.13 1.91
N PRO A 150 -4.57 -37.73 0.91
CA PRO A 150 -5.15 -38.88 0.26
C PRO A 150 -5.01 -40.01 1.28
N LEU A 151 -6.01 -40.15 2.15
CA LEU A 151 -6.16 -41.39 2.90
C LEU A 151 -6.25 -42.50 1.87
N SER A 152 -5.15 -43.21 1.81
CA SER A 152 -4.82 -44.22 0.84
C SER A 152 -5.74 -45.39 1.13
N LYS A 153 -6.35 -45.95 0.07
CA LYS A 153 -6.71 -47.36 0.07
C LYS A 153 -5.48 -48.14 0.56
N LEU A 154 -5.63 -48.96 1.59
CA LEU A 154 -4.97 -50.26 1.81
C LEU A 154 -5.23 -50.73 3.24
N ALA A 155 -6.26 -51.56 3.40
CA ALA A 155 -6.30 -52.83 4.14
C ALA A 155 -7.74 -53.34 4.17
#